data_AF-A0AAD7R1F5-F1
#
_entry.id   AF-A0AAD7R1F5-F1
#
_cell.length_a   1.000
_cell.length_b   1.000
_cell.length_c   1.000
_cell.angle_alpha   90.00
_cell.angle_beta   90.00
_cell.angle_gamma   90.00
#
_symmetry.space_group_name_H-M   'P 1'
#
loop_
_entity.id
_entity.type
_entity.pdbx_description
1 polymer ?
#
loop_
_entity_poly.entity_id
_entity_poly.type
_entity_poly.pdbx_seq_one_letter_code
_entity_poly.pdbx_strand_id
1 'polypeptide(L)'
;MLERITNQLSHPDLLLEAHATDDPVDRFVNVVKWYLSGWHITPKAVKKPLNPVLSEYFTCYWDLPNGTRAYYIAEQTSHHPPKSSYFYMSPENHIRVDGILIPRSRFLGNSAASMMEGVGYLTFLDRTDFRGQTEKYEITQPNMYARNILIGKLKYELGDHSLIKCPGNDLMADIEFKVKGFISGTYNAIAGKIIRQSSGDVLYEISGKWNEIMEIKNLKTGVKTVFFDSYKARPQFPRVRPIDQQGPLESRRLWQKVTDALAKTDHTTATDEKFAIEDRQRQEAKKREEDGVEWHPRLFKRTSGALEWIIHKDIDTGTPEEQSKQILSIVPILDGQQPSHVFDIPPLHKGAK
;
A
#
# COMPACT_ATOMS: atom_id res chain seq x y z
N MET A 1 -3.01 3.83 9.28
CA MET A 1 -2.07 3.43 8.20
C MET A 1 -2.75 2.51 7.19
N LEU A 2 -3.53 1.52 7.63
CA LEU A 2 -4.18 0.53 6.74
C LEU A 2 -4.98 1.19 5.60
N GLU A 3 -5.86 2.14 5.91
CA GLU A 3 -6.58 2.93 4.90
C GLU A 3 -5.64 3.81 4.03
N ARG A 4 -4.55 4.34 4.58
CA ARG A 4 -3.63 5.20 3.81
C ARG A 4 -2.95 4.44 2.66
N ILE A 5 -2.77 3.13 2.79
CA ILE A 5 -2.18 2.28 1.72
C ILE A 5 -3.07 2.35 0.47
N THR A 6 -4.39 2.46 0.61
CA THR A 6 -5.31 2.50 -0.53
C THR A 6 -5.18 3.76 -1.39
N ASN A 7 -4.53 4.81 -0.89
CA ASN A 7 -4.16 5.98 -1.71
C ASN A 7 -3.25 5.58 -2.88
N GLN A 8 -2.39 4.57 -2.69
CA GLN A 8 -1.53 4.05 -3.77
C GLN A 8 -2.31 3.22 -4.80
N LEU A 9 -3.55 2.85 -4.50
CA LEU A 9 -4.44 2.07 -5.35
C LEU A 9 -5.55 2.93 -5.98
N SER A 10 -5.42 4.27 -5.93
CA SER A 10 -6.46 5.20 -6.36
C SER A 10 -6.52 5.42 -7.88
N HIS A 11 -5.69 4.74 -8.67
CA HIS A 11 -5.71 4.78 -10.14
C HIS A 11 -5.85 3.38 -10.75
N PRO A 12 -6.97 2.67 -10.48
CA PRO A 12 -7.17 1.33 -11.03
C PRO A 12 -7.28 1.35 -12.56
N ASP A 13 -7.68 2.47 -13.17
CA ASP A 13 -7.67 2.68 -14.63
C ASP A 13 -6.27 2.43 -15.24
N LEU A 14 -5.21 2.95 -14.62
CA LEU A 14 -3.83 2.74 -15.07
C LEU A 14 -3.37 1.30 -14.87
N LEU A 15 -3.89 0.62 -13.83
CA LEU A 15 -3.57 -0.79 -13.58
C LEU A 15 -4.25 -1.72 -14.59
N LEU A 16 -5.50 -1.40 -14.97
CA LEU A 16 -6.22 -2.08 -16.05
C LEU A 16 -5.55 -1.84 -17.40
N GLU A 17 -5.09 -0.61 -17.68
CA GLU A 17 -4.30 -0.29 -18.88
C GLU A 17 -3.01 -1.13 -18.93
N ALA A 18 -2.29 -1.24 -17.81
CA ALA A 18 -1.10 -2.06 -17.71
C ALA A 18 -1.40 -3.55 -18.01
N HIS A 19 -2.44 -4.12 -17.38
CA HIS A 19 -2.85 -5.50 -17.63
C HIS A 19 -3.28 -5.75 -19.09
N ALA A 20 -3.97 -4.80 -19.72
CA ALA A 20 -4.40 -4.93 -21.12
C ALA A 20 -3.25 -4.77 -22.14
N THR A 21 -2.08 -4.31 -21.72
CA THR A 21 -0.94 -4.05 -22.62
C THR A 21 -0.18 -5.36 -22.92
N ASP A 22 -0.04 -5.71 -24.20
CA ASP A 22 0.58 -6.98 -24.60
C ASP A 22 2.10 -6.98 -24.58
N ASP A 23 2.75 -5.94 -25.15
CA ASP A 23 4.21 -5.86 -25.15
C ASP A 23 4.74 -5.79 -23.70
N PRO A 24 5.64 -6.70 -23.28
CA PRO A 24 6.11 -6.75 -21.90
C PRO A 24 6.84 -5.48 -21.44
N VAL A 25 7.51 -4.76 -22.34
CA VAL A 25 8.20 -3.51 -22.01
C VAL A 25 7.20 -2.38 -21.80
N ASP A 26 6.25 -2.22 -22.73
CA ASP A 26 5.22 -1.18 -22.62
C ASP A 26 4.29 -1.43 -21.43
N ARG A 27 3.97 -2.71 -21.16
CA ARG A 27 3.25 -3.11 -19.95
C ARG A 27 4.02 -2.78 -18.67
N PHE A 28 5.32 -3.02 -18.65
CA PHE A 28 6.18 -2.62 -17.52
C PHE A 28 6.21 -1.09 -17.34
N VAL A 29 6.27 -0.32 -18.43
CA VAL A 29 6.15 1.15 -18.40
C VAL A 29 4.82 1.56 -17.75
N ASN A 30 3.71 0.91 -18.11
CA ASN A 30 2.39 1.18 -17.52
C ASN A 30 2.30 0.78 -16.04
N VAL A 31 2.94 -0.32 -15.61
CA VAL A 31 3.06 -0.67 -14.18
C VAL A 31 3.83 0.40 -13.41
N VAL A 32 4.92 0.92 -13.96
CA VAL A 32 5.68 2.03 -13.35
C VAL A 32 4.82 3.30 -13.27
N LYS A 33 4.03 3.60 -14.30
CA LYS A 33 3.10 4.74 -14.33
C LYS A 33 2.04 4.62 -13.24
N TRP A 34 1.39 3.46 -13.13
CA TRP A 34 0.42 3.17 -12.09
C TRP A 34 1.04 3.34 -10.70
N TYR A 35 2.20 2.76 -10.46
CA TYR A 35 2.88 2.87 -9.17
C TYR A 35 3.20 4.34 -8.79
N LEU A 36 3.72 5.12 -9.74
CA LEU A 36 4.06 6.52 -9.47
C LEU A 36 2.83 7.42 -9.30
N SER A 37 1.70 7.05 -9.87
CA SER A 37 0.47 7.84 -9.82
C SER A 37 -0.09 8.00 -8.40
N GLY A 38 0.17 7.07 -7.48
CA GLY A 38 -0.39 7.10 -6.13
C GLY A 38 0.23 8.11 -5.16
N TRP A 39 1.45 8.59 -5.43
CA TRP A 39 2.21 9.36 -4.45
C TRP A 39 1.70 10.79 -4.23
N HIS A 40 1.08 11.40 -5.25
CA HIS A 40 0.49 12.74 -5.13
C HIS A 40 -0.77 12.77 -4.23
N ILE A 41 -1.37 11.61 -3.93
CA ILE A 41 -2.53 11.49 -3.03
C ILE A 41 -2.07 11.58 -1.58
N THR A 42 -1.82 12.81 -1.14
CA THR A 42 -1.30 13.15 0.19
C THR A 42 -2.05 14.33 0.81
N PRO A 43 -2.15 14.43 2.14
CA PRO A 43 -2.69 15.64 2.78
C PRO A 43 -1.87 16.88 2.40
N LYS A 44 -2.54 18.01 2.17
CA LYS A 44 -1.87 19.30 1.90
C LYS A 44 -1.00 19.78 3.07
N ALA A 45 -1.38 19.43 4.29
CA ALA A 45 -0.62 19.71 5.51
C ALA A 45 0.31 18.55 5.84
N VAL A 46 1.45 18.82 6.49
CA VAL A 46 2.36 17.78 6.97
C VAL A 46 1.72 17.03 8.13
N LYS A 47 1.04 15.92 7.81
CA LYS A 47 0.35 15.05 8.75
C LYS A 47 0.78 13.61 8.52
N LYS A 48 0.87 12.83 9.61
CA LYS A 48 1.07 11.38 9.56
C LYS A 48 -0.25 10.64 9.74
N PRO A 49 -0.45 9.47 9.11
CA PRO A 49 -1.58 8.62 9.43
C PRO A 49 -1.49 8.13 10.89
N LEU A 50 -2.63 7.76 11.47
CA LEU A 50 -2.69 7.06 12.75
C LEU A 50 -1.90 5.75 12.64
N ASN A 51 -1.13 5.41 13.69
CA ASN A 51 -0.42 4.15 13.80
C ASN A 51 -1.43 3.07 14.19
N PRO A 52 -1.72 2.07 13.34
CA PRO A 52 -2.72 1.08 13.66
C PRO A 52 -2.33 0.29 14.90
N VAL A 53 -3.34 -0.11 15.65
CA VAL A 53 -3.14 -1.00 16.78
C VAL A 53 -3.01 -2.45 16.33
N LEU A 54 -2.46 -3.33 17.16
CA LEU A 54 -2.33 -4.76 16.83
C LEU A 54 -3.73 -5.37 16.56
N SER A 55 -3.85 -6.18 15.49
CA SER A 55 -5.14 -6.73 14.99
C SER A 55 -6.15 -5.69 14.47
N GLU A 56 -5.80 -4.41 14.37
CA GLU A 56 -6.61 -3.47 13.59
C GLU A 56 -6.67 -3.97 12.15
N TYR A 57 -7.85 -3.90 11.53
CA TYR A 57 -8.04 -4.25 10.13
C TYR A 57 -8.81 -3.18 9.37
N PHE A 58 -8.66 -3.16 8.06
CA PHE A 58 -9.42 -2.28 7.18
C PHE A 58 -9.80 -3.04 5.91
N THR A 59 -11.05 -2.87 5.50
CA THR A 59 -11.59 -3.48 4.29
C THR A 59 -12.26 -2.43 3.43
N CYS A 60 -12.12 -2.56 2.12
CA CYS A 60 -12.80 -1.68 1.17
C CYS A 60 -12.88 -2.31 -0.22
N TYR A 61 -13.61 -1.67 -1.12
CA TYR A 61 -13.77 -2.12 -2.49
C TYR A 61 -13.86 -0.94 -3.47
N TRP A 62 -13.67 -1.23 -4.76
CA TRP A 62 -13.87 -0.29 -5.85
C TRP A 62 -14.82 -0.90 -6.88
N ASP A 63 -15.81 -0.14 -7.31
CA ASP A 63 -16.55 -0.46 -8.54
C ASP A 63 -15.75 0.14 -9.71
N LEU A 64 -15.13 -0.70 -10.53
CA LEU A 64 -14.16 -0.28 -11.54
C LEU A 64 -14.84 0.30 -12.80
N PRO A 65 -14.13 1.10 -13.60
CA PRO A 65 -14.71 1.72 -14.80
C PRO A 65 -15.26 0.74 -15.85
N ASN A 66 -14.74 -0.49 -15.88
CA ASN A 66 -15.20 -1.56 -16.77
C ASN A 66 -16.37 -2.39 -16.19
N GLY A 67 -16.96 -1.96 -15.06
CA GLY A 67 -18.11 -2.61 -14.45
C GLY A 67 -17.78 -3.80 -13.54
N THR A 68 -16.51 -4.14 -13.38
CA THR A 68 -16.07 -5.20 -12.45
C THR A 68 -15.75 -4.62 -11.07
N ARG A 69 -15.31 -5.46 -10.12
CA ARG A 69 -14.95 -5.02 -8.77
C ARG A 69 -13.48 -5.32 -8.42
N ALA A 70 -12.95 -4.53 -7.50
CA ALA A 70 -11.74 -4.88 -6.76
C ALA A 70 -11.98 -4.84 -5.26
N TYR A 71 -11.29 -5.70 -4.53
CA TYR A 71 -11.44 -5.91 -3.09
C TYR A 71 -10.11 -5.67 -2.39
N TYR A 72 -10.14 -5.08 -1.20
CA TYR A 72 -8.97 -4.84 -0.37
C TYR A 72 -9.19 -5.27 1.07
N ILE A 73 -8.17 -5.90 1.63
CA ILE A 73 -8.12 -6.37 3.01
C ILE A 73 -6.75 -6.03 3.57
N ALA A 74 -6.68 -5.41 4.75
CA ALA A 74 -5.43 -5.20 5.46
C ALA A 74 -5.57 -5.43 6.95
N GLU A 75 -4.46 -5.82 7.58
CA GLU A 75 -4.35 -6.05 9.02
C GLU A 75 -3.01 -5.53 9.54
N GLN A 76 -3.00 -4.95 10.74
CA GLN A 76 -1.78 -4.66 11.46
C GLN A 76 -1.20 -5.95 12.04
N THR A 77 -0.22 -6.51 11.34
CA THR A 77 0.39 -7.82 11.65
C THR A 77 1.51 -7.77 12.68
N SER A 78 1.96 -6.59 13.08
CA SER A 78 2.86 -6.40 14.22
C SER A 78 2.81 -4.96 14.73
N HIS A 79 3.04 -4.74 16.02
CA HIS A 79 3.09 -3.39 16.62
C HIS A 79 4.52 -2.96 17.02
N HIS A 80 5.35 -3.91 17.45
CA HIS A 80 6.74 -3.68 17.83
C HIS A 80 7.66 -4.73 17.18
N PRO A 81 8.30 -4.43 16.04
CA PRO A 81 8.15 -3.21 15.22
C PRO A 81 6.80 -3.15 14.46
N PRO A 82 6.32 -1.96 14.05
CA PRO A 82 5.05 -1.85 13.36
C PRO A 82 5.12 -2.46 11.95
N LYS A 83 4.17 -3.35 11.62
CA LYS A 83 4.02 -3.95 10.30
C LYS A 83 2.54 -4.03 9.92
N SER A 84 2.21 -3.64 8.70
CA SER A 84 0.85 -3.74 8.14
C SER A 84 0.88 -4.61 6.90
N SER A 85 0.12 -5.70 6.88
CA SER A 85 -0.02 -6.54 5.69
C SER A 85 -1.30 -6.19 4.95
N TYR A 86 -1.26 -6.24 3.62
CA TYR A 86 -2.40 -5.90 2.78
C TYR A 86 -2.50 -6.84 1.58
N PHE A 87 -3.74 -7.02 1.14
CA PHE A 87 -4.16 -7.80 0.00
C PHE A 87 -5.13 -6.95 -0.82
N TYR A 88 -4.96 -6.96 -2.13
CA TYR A 88 -5.88 -6.38 -3.10
C TYR A 88 -6.05 -7.34 -4.26
N MET A 89 -7.27 -7.52 -4.75
CA MET A 89 -7.51 -8.34 -5.93
C MET A 89 -8.72 -7.84 -6.72
N SER A 90 -8.58 -7.88 -8.04
CA SER A 90 -9.69 -7.75 -8.98
C SER A 90 -9.79 -9.06 -9.77
N PRO A 91 -10.66 -10.00 -9.34
CA PRO A 91 -10.77 -11.33 -9.93
C PRO A 91 -11.01 -11.31 -11.44
N GLU A 92 -11.98 -10.52 -11.90
CA GLU A 92 -12.41 -10.43 -13.29
C GLU A 92 -11.33 -9.84 -14.23
N ASN A 93 -10.36 -9.13 -13.66
CA ASN A 93 -9.23 -8.56 -14.39
C ASN A 93 -7.92 -9.32 -14.13
N HIS A 94 -7.97 -10.46 -13.44
CA HIS A 94 -6.80 -11.28 -13.15
C HIS A 94 -5.64 -10.53 -12.46
N ILE A 95 -5.97 -9.49 -11.69
CA ILE A 95 -4.99 -8.64 -11.00
C ILE A 95 -4.99 -8.99 -9.52
N ARG A 96 -3.81 -9.32 -8.99
CA ARG A 96 -3.59 -9.57 -7.57
C ARG A 96 -2.41 -8.75 -7.05
N VAL A 97 -2.59 -8.14 -5.88
CA VAL A 97 -1.53 -7.43 -5.15
C VAL A 97 -1.48 -7.92 -3.71
N ASP A 98 -0.30 -8.36 -3.28
CA ASP A 98 -0.02 -8.70 -1.87
C ASP A 98 1.15 -7.86 -1.40
N GLY A 99 1.13 -7.36 -0.17
CA GLY A 99 2.27 -6.59 0.33
C GLY A 99 2.32 -6.40 1.82
N ILE A 100 3.45 -5.88 2.27
CA ILE A 100 3.71 -5.52 3.65
C ILE A 100 4.33 -4.14 3.72
N LEU A 101 3.82 -3.30 4.61
CA LEU A 101 4.35 -2.00 4.93
C LEU A 101 5.13 -2.09 6.24
N ILE A 102 6.42 -1.73 6.21
CA ILE A 102 7.31 -1.79 7.38
C ILE A 102 7.93 -0.40 7.59
N PRO A 103 7.25 0.52 8.28
CA PRO A 103 7.79 1.84 8.59
C PRO A 103 8.75 1.77 9.79
N ARG A 104 10.01 2.18 9.61
CA ARG A 104 10.99 2.31 10.68
C ARG A 104 11.34 3.78 10.92
N SER A 105 10.88 4.32 12.03
CA SER A 105 11.13 5.71 12.39
C SER A 105 12.60 5.98 12.77
N ARG A 106 13.14 7.10 12.29
CA ARG A 106 14.49 7.60 12.57
C ARG A 106 14.44 9.10 12.87
N PHE A 107 15.06 9.53 13.95
CA PHE A 107 15.32 10.94 14.22
C PHE A 107 16.71 11.30 13.68
N LEU A 108 16.79 12.37 12.87
CA LEU A 108 17.98 12.77 12.10
C LEU A 108 18.34 14.24 12.41
N GLY A 109 18.15 14.68 13.66
CA GLY A 109 18.36 16.08 14.06
C GLY A 109 17.19 16.98 13.63
N ASN A 110 17.42 17.92 12.71
CA ASN A 110 16.32 18.78 12.19
C ASN A 110 15.42 18.06 11.16
N SER A 111 15.47 16.73 11.09
CA SER A 111 14.59 15.90 10.27
C SER A 111 14.15 14.66 11.05
N ALA A 112 12.97 14.15 10.73
CA ALA A 112 12.57 12.78 11.07
C ALA A 112 12.26 12.03 9.78
N ALA A 113 12.57 10.74 9.75
CA ALA A 113 12.31 9.87 8.60
C ALA A 113 11.51 8.63 9.02
N SER A 114 10.67 8.15 8.12
CA SER A 114 10.13 6.80 8.13
C SER A 114 10.83 6.04 7.01
N MET A 115 11.76 5.16 7.39
CA MET A 115 12.40 4.26 6.45
C MET A 115 11.40 3.18 6.07
N MET A 116 11.11 3.04 4.78
CA MET A 116 10.08 2.13 4.28
C MET A 116 10.74 0.82 3.84
N GLU A 117 10.79 -0.14 4.75
CA GLU A 117 11.44 -1.45 4.53
C GLU A 117 10.45 -2.50 3.99
N GLY A 118 9.28 -2.06 3.53
CA GLY A 118 8.23 -2.92 2.99
C GLY A 118 8.46 -3.32 1.54
N VAL A 119 7.68 -4.30 1.09
CA VAL A 119 7.65 -4.75 -0.30
C VAL A 119 6.23 -5.13 -0.68
N GLY A 120 5.84 -4.82 -1.92
CA GLY A 120 4.59 -5.24 -2.54
C GLY A 120 4.87 -6.09 -3.77
N TYR A 121 3.93 -6.97 -4.08
CA TYR A 121 3.95 -7.81 -5.26
C TYR A 121 2.67 -7.63 -6.06
N LEU A 122 2.77 -7.14 -7.29
CA LEU A 122 1.70 -7.17 -8.28
C LEU A 122 1.86 -8.43 -9.13
N THR A 123 0.77 -9.15 -9.36
CA THR A 123 0.74 -10.38 -10.16
C THR A 123 -0.41 -10.28 -11.16
N PHE A 124 -0.12 -10.53 -12.43
CA PHE A 124 -1.13 -10.75 -13.47
C PHE A 124 -1.33 -12.26 -13.63
N LEU A 125 -2.45 -12.76 -13.11
CA LEU A 125 -2.69 -14.19 -12.89
C LEU A 125 -2.86 -14.98 -14.20
N ASP A 126 -3.28 -14.32 -15.26
CA ASP A 126 -3.52 -14.86 -16.60
C ASP A 126 -2.36 -14.60 -17.58
N ARG A 127 -1.28 -13.97 -17.12
CA ARG A 127 -0.12 -13.64 -17.95
C ARG A 127 1.12 -14.39 -17.47
N THR A 128 1.94 -14.80 -18.43
CA THR A 128 3.21 -15.48 -18.16
C THR A 128 4.39 -14.63 -18.61
N ASP A 129 5.47 -14.70 -17.85
CA ASP A 129 6.77 -14.16 -18.21
C ASP A 129 7.45 -15.00 -19.32
N PHE A 130 8.64 -14.58 -19.80
CA PHE A 130 9.38 -15.33 -20.83
C PHE A 130 9.84 -16.73 -20.39
N ARG A 131 9.72 -17.08 -19.11
CA ARG A 131 10.05 -18.39 -18.55
C ARG A 131 8.81 -19.27 -18.38
N GLY A 132 7.64 -18.81 -18.81
CA GLY A 132 6.37 -19.52 -18.67
C GLY A 132 5.81 -19.51 -17.23
N GLN A 133 6.33 -18.65 -16.36
CA GLN A 133 5.83 -18.50 -14.98
C GLN A 133 4.86 -17.33 -14.91
N THR A 134 3.92 -17.34 -13.95
CA THR A 134 3.01 -16.21 -13.74
C THR A 134 3.78 -14.90 -13.59
N GLU A 135 3.37 -13.90 -14.35
CA GLU A 135 4.06 -12.62 -14.40
C GLU A 135 3.88 -11.85 -13.09
N LYS A 136 5.02 -11.50 -12.48
CA LYS A 136 5.08 -10.91 -11.13
C LYS A 136 6.04 -9.74 -11.09
N TYR A 137 5.62 -8.70 -10.38
CA TYR A 137 6.33 -7.45 -10.19
C TYR A 137 6.62 -7.24 -8.71
N GLU A 138 7.87 -6.99 -8.35
CA GLU A 138 8.30 -6.61 -7.00
C GLU A 138 8.43 -5.09 -6.91
N ILE A 139 7.84 -4.48 -5.90
CA ILE A 139 7.74 -3.02 -5.75
C ILE A 139 8.16 -2.62 -4.33
N THR A 140 9.21 -1.80 -4.20
CA THR A 140 9.63 -1.19 -2.94
C THR A 140 9.15 0.26 -2.84
N GLN A 141 9.10 0.84 -1.65
CA GLN A 141 8.63 2.21 -1.45
C GLN A 141 9.78 3.19 -1.17
N PRO A 142 9.67 4.47 -1.58
CA PRO A 142 10.61 5.51 -1.17
C PRO A 142 10.47 5.79 0.33
N ASN A 143 11.53 6.34 0.92
CA ASN A 143 11.50 6.79 2.30
C ASN A 143 10.72 8.10 2.42
N MET A 144 10.13 8.33 3.59
CA MET A 144 9.36 9.54 3.87
C MET A 144 10.10 10.42 4.88
N TYR A 145 10.26 11.70 4.58
CA TYR A 145 10.97 12.67 5.41
C TYR A 145 10.05 13.80 5.86
N ALA A 146 10.09 14.09 7.16
CA ALA A 146 9.63 15.35 7.73
C ALA A 146 10.86 16.23 7.99
N ARG A 147 11.03 17.29 7.19
CA ARG A 147 12.13 18.26 7.29
C ARG A 147 11.74 19.44 8.16
N ASN A 148 12.72 20.07 8.80
CA ASN A 148 12.54 21.27 9.61
C ASN A 148 11.58 21.05 10.79
N ILE A 149 11.72 19.91 11.47
CA ILE A 149 10.88 19.56 12.62
C ILE A 149 11.18 20.40 13.87
N LEU A 150 12.37 21.03 13.95
CA LEU A 150 12.77 21.91 15.05
C LEU A 150 12.93 23.37 14.59
N ILE A 151 13.60 23.59 13.46
CA ILE A 151 13.94 24.93 12.95
C ILE A 151 13.52 25.07 11.49
N GLY A 152 12.73 26.12 11.20
CA GLY A 152 12.22 26.44 9.87
C GLY A 152 10.78 25.99 9.64
N LYS A 153 10.34 26.05 8.39
CA LYS A 153 8.98 25.60 8.01
C LYS A 153 8.98 24.10 7.80
N LEU A 154 8.16 23.38 8.58
CA LEU A 154 7.93 21.94 8.47
C LEU A 154 7.54 21.57 7.03
N LYS A 155 8.22 20.56 6.46
CA LYS A 155 7.99 20.08 5.10
C LYS A 155 7.98 18.56 5.04
N TYR A 156 7.19 18.04 4.10
CA TYR A 156 7.16 16.63 3.73
C TYR A 156 7.94 16.43 2.43
N GLU A 157 8.80 15.42 2.39
CA GLU A 157 9.51 14.97 1.19
C GLU A 157 9.46 13.44 1.08
N LEU A 158 9.40 12.95 -0.15
CA LEU A 158 9.78 11.58 -0.48
C LEU A 158 11.26 11.58 -0.85
N GLY A 159 11.98 10.52 -0.48
CA GLY A 159 13.41 10.43 -0.71
C GLY A 159 13.90 9.02 -1.01
N ASP A 160 15.14 8.98 -1.50
CA ASP A 160 15.89 7.77 -1.81
C ASP A 160 15.30 6.96 -2.97
N HIS A 161 15.78 5.74 -3.15
CA HIS A 161 15.44 4.88 -4.28
C HIS A 161 14.20 4.03 -4.01
N SER A 162 13.38 3.88 -5.04
CA SER A 162 12.29 2.92 -5.11
C SER A 162 12.46 2.06 -6.36
N LEU A 163 12.37 0.74 -6.19
CA LEU A 163 12.62 -0.24 -7.22
C LEU A 163 11.31 -0.91 -7.63
N ILE A 164 11.11 -1.05 -8.93
CA ILE A 164 10.08 -1.87 -9.55
C ILE A 164 10.81 -2.91 -10.38
N LYS A 165 10.57 -4.21 -10.16
CA LYS A 165 11.27 -5.28 -10.87
C LYS A 165 10.27 -6.27 -11.43
N CYS A 166 10.48 -6.69 -12.67
CA CYS A 166 9.84 -7.86 -13.25
C CYS A 166 10.95 -8.80 -13.73
N PRO A 167 11.57 -9.59 -12.83
CA PRO A 167 12.73 -10.41 -13.17
C PRO A 167 12.43 -11.43 -14.27
N GLY A 168 11.18 -11.89 -14.36
CA GLY A 168 10.70 -12.79 -15.40
C GLY A 168 10.80 -12.23 -16.81
N ASN A 169 10.66 -10.91 -16.94
CA ASN A 169 10.75 -10.21 -18.21
C ASN A 169 12.08 -9.45 -18.40
N ASP A 170 13.05 -9.68 -17.50
CA ASP A 170 14.35 -9.00 -17.49
C ASP A 170 14.22 -7.46 -17.40
N LEU A 171 13.23 -6.95 -16.65
CA LEU A 171 12.96 -5.51 -16.56
C LEU A 171 13.08 -4.99 -15.13
N MET A 172 13.68 -3.82 -14.98
CA MET A 172 13.75 -3.08 -13.72
C MET A 172 13.59 -1.58 -13.96
N ALA A 173 12.86 -0.91 -13.07
CA ALA A 173 12.91 0.53 -12.91
C ALA A 173 13.58 0.86 -11.58
N ASP A 174 14.56 1.76 -11.64
CA ASP A 174 15.12 2.42 -10.47
C ASP A 174 14.73 3.89 -10.49
N ILE A 175 13.92 4.31 -9.51
CA ILE A 175 13.39 5.67 -9.38
C ILE A 175 13.97 6.32 -8.13
N GLU A 176 14.83 7.32 -8.34
CA GLU A 176 15.33 8.20 -7.28
C GLU A 176 14.30 9.31 -7.00
N PHE A 177 13.77 9.33 -5.78
CA PHE A 177 13.04 10.46 -5.23
C PHE A 177 14.04 11.46 -4.65
N LYS A 178 14.21 12.60 -5.33
CA LYS A 178 15.24 13.57 -4.97
C LYS A 178 14.82 14.36 -3.74
N VAL A 179 15.64 14.26 -2.70
CA VAL A 179 15.57 15.15 -1.53
C VAL A 179 16.28 16.46 -1.85
N LYS A 180 15.75 17.59 -1.40
CA LYS A 180 16.40 18.87 -1.67
C LYS A 180 17.71 18.99 -0.87
N GLY A 181 18.82 19.21 -1.57
CA GLY A 181 20.12 19.50 -0.96
C GLY A 181 20.19 20.91 -0.36
N PHE A 182 21.20 21.15 0.49
CA PHE A 182 21.39 22.44 1.18
C PHE A 182 21.72 23.62 0.25
N ILE A 183 22.40 23.36 -0.87
CA ILE A 183 22.94 24.40 -1.78
C ILE A 183 22.01 24.65 -2.97
N SER A 184 21.46 23.58 -3.54
CA SER A 184 20.61 23.62 -4.72
C SER A 184 19.67 22.40 -4.75
N GLY A 185 18.64 22.45 -5.57
CA GLY A 185 17.71 21.34 -5.75
C GLY A 185 16.25 21.78 -5.78
N THR A 186 15.46 20.98 -6.48
CA THR A 186 14.02 21.18 -6.66
C THR A 186 13.29 20.17 -5.78
N TYR A 187 12.33 20.63 -5.00
CA TYR A 187 11.49 19.74 -4.19
C TYR A 187 10.72 18.78 -5.10
N ASN A 188 10.52 17.56 -4.59
CA ASN A 188 9.67 16.53 -5.19
C ASN A 188 10.09 16.06 -6.58
N ALA A 189 11.29 16.41 -7.02
CA ALA A 189 11.81 15.94 -8.29
C ALA A 189 12.07 14.42 -8.22
N ILE A 190 11.90 13.75 -9.36
CA ILE A 190 12.32 12.37 -9.54
C ILE A 190 13.30 12.26 -10.71
N ALA A 191 14.15 11.25 -10.66
CA ALA A 191 14.89 10.78 -11.81
C ALA A 191 14.88 9.26 -11.79
N GLY A 192 14.62 8.64 -12.93
CA GLY A 192 14.60 7.19 -12.99
C GLY A 192 14.90 6.65 -14.36
N LYS A 193 15.16 5.35 -14.41
CA LYS A 193 15.46 4.62 -15.64
C LYS A 193 14.72 3.31 -15.65
N ILE A 194 14.14 2.94 -16.78
CA ILE A 194 13.70 1.57 -17.06
C ILE A 194 14.81 0.90 -17.85
N ILE A 195 15.29 -0.24 -17.34
CA ILE A 195 16.44 -0.95 -17.88
C ILE A 195 16.14 -2.43 -18.11
N ARG A 196 16.92 -3.04 -19.00
CA ARG A 196 17.11 -4.50 -18.99
C ARG A 196 18.05 -4.87 -17.88
N GLN A 197 17.63 -5.76 -16.97
CA GLN A 197 18.42 -6.06 -15.77
C GLN A 197 19.70 -6.82 -16.11
N SER A 198 19.66 -7.71 -17.10
CA SER A 198 20.78 -8.54 -17.52
C SER A 198 21.89 -7.76 -18.25
N SER A 199 21.52 -6.84 -19.15
CA SER A 199 22.48 -6.08 -19.96
C SER A 199 22.80 -4.69 -19.41
N GLY A 200 21.93 -4.13 -18.58
CA GLY A 200 22.01 -2.73 -18.15
C GLY A 200 21.53 -1.73 -19.20
N ASP A 201 20.98 -2.20 -20.33
CA ASP A 201 20.50 -1.33 -21.40
C ASP A 201 19.35 -0.45 -20.89
N VAL A 202 19.51 0.86 -21.04
CA VAL A 202 18.48 1.83 -20.63
C VAL A 202 17.48 2.00 -21.77
N LEU A 203 16.23 1.64 -21.50
CA LEU A 203 15.13 1.71 -22.46
C LEU A 203 14.43 3.07 -22.39
N TYR A 204 14.19 3.55 -21.16
CA TYR A 204 13.50 4.80 -20.89
C TYR A 204 14.14 5.60 -19.77
N GLU A 205 14.04 6.92 -19.84
CA GLU A 205 14.34 7.83 -18.73
C GLU A 205 13.05 8.48 -18.24
N ILE A 206 12.87 8.54 -16.91
CA ILE A 206 11.74 9.17 -16.24
C ILE A 206 12.25 10.38 -15.47
N SER A 207 11.52 11.49 -15.56
CA SER A 207 11.89 12.75 -14.90
C SER A 207 10.64 13.55 -14.53
N GLY A 208 10.83 14.72 -13.91
CA GLY A 208 9.75 15.60 -13.50
C GLY A 208 9.54 15.56 -11.99
N LYS A 209 8.31 15.72 -11.53
CA LYS A 209 7.97 15.74 -10.09
C LYS A 209 6.79 14.83 -9.78
N TRP A 210 6.92 14.03 -8.72
CA TRP A 210 5.91 13.02 -8.35
C TRP A 210 4.55 13.61 -7.94
N ASN A 211 4.50 14.90 -7.60
CA ASN A 211 3.29 15.63 -7.22
C ASN A 211 2.84 16.68 -8.24
N GLU A 212 3.45 16.73 -9.42
CA GLU A 212 3.09 17.66 -10.50
C GLU A 212 3.01 16.89 -11.83
N ILE A 213 3.92 17.16 -12.76
CA ILE A 213 4.02 16.48 -14.05
C ILE A 213 5.29 15.61 -14.05
N MET A 214 5.13 14.37 -14.48
CA MET A 214 6.22 13.44 -14.79
C MET A 214 6.29 13.25 -16.30
N GLU A 215 7.50 13.09 -16.82
CA GLU A 215 7.78 12.89 -18.24
C GLU A 215 8.60 11.62 -18.44
N ILE A 216 8.40 10.96 -19.57
CA ILE A 216 9.15 9.77 -19.98
C ILE A 216 9.78 10.00 -21.35
N LYS A 217 11.03 9.57 -21.51
CA LYS A 217 11.77 9.63 -22.77
C LYS A 217 12.14 8.23 -23.22
N ASN A 218 11.70 7.84 -24.40
CA ASN A 218 12.14 6.60 -25.04
C ASN A 218 13.54 6.82 -25.64
N LEU A 219 14.54 6.07 -25.18
CA LEU A 219 15.92 6.30 -25.62
C LEU A 219 16.23 5.76 -27.01
N LYS A 220 15.43 4.82 -27.52
CA LYS A 220 15.57 4.30 -28.89
C LYS A 220 15.09 5.32 -29.93
N THR A 221 13.99 6.02 -29.66
CA THR A 221 13.39 6.99 -30.59
C THR A 221 13.74 8.44 -30.29
N GLY A 222 14.22 8.73 -29.08
CA GLY A 222 14.46 10.09 -28.59
C GLY A 222 13.19 10.87 -28.20
N VAL A 223 12.00 10.29 -28.41
CA VAL A 223 10.72 10.93 -28.15
C VAL A 223 10.49 11.08 -26.65
N LYS A 224 10.13 12.30 -26.22
CA LYS A 224 9.77 12.64 -24.84
C LYS A 224 8.29 13.01 -24.77
N THR A 225 7.56 12.42 -23.83
CA THR A 225 6.13 12.65 -23.64
C THR A 225 5.79 12.85 -22.16
N VAL A 226 4.60 13.41 -21.90
CA VAL A 226 4.03 13.43 -20.56
C VAL A 226 3.73 12.00 -20.14
N PHE A 227 4.28 11.59 -19.01
CA PHE A 227 4.10 10.26 -18.44
C PHE A 227 2.89 10.23 -17.49
N PHE A 228 2.78 11.25 -16.63
CA PHE A 228 1.65 11.42 -15.73
C PHE A 228 1.48 12.91 -15.39
N ASP A 229 0.24 13.37 -15.34
CA ASP A 229 -0.13 14.74 -15.00
C ASP A 229 -1.10 14.72 -13.80
N SER A 230 -0.56 14.95 -12.60
CA SER A 230 -1.35 14.92 -11.36
C SER A 230 -2.43 15.99 -11.29
N TYR A 231 -2.32 17.07 -12.08
CA TYR A 231 -3.35 18.12 -12.12
C TYR A 231 -4.59 17.70 -12.91
N LYS A 232 -4.44 16.73 -13.82
CA LYS A 232 -5.53 16.18 -14.64
C LYS A 232 -6.02 14.82 -14.16
N ALA A 233 -5.26 14.17 -13.29
CA ALA A 233 -5.58 12.88 -12.72
C ALA A 233 -6.90 12.92 -11.94
N ARG A 234 -7.71 11.87 -12.09
CA ARG A 234 -8.97 11.69 -11.37
C ARG A 234 -8.87 10.44 -10.50
N PRO A 235 -8.45 10.56 -9.24
CA PRO A 235 -8.33 9.40 -8.37
C PRO A 235 -9.71 8.80 -8.09
N GLN A 236 -9.78 7.48 -8.12
CA GLN A 236 -10.92 6.70 -7.67
C GLN A 236 -10.69 6.22 -6.25
N PHE A 237 -11.38 6.83 -5.29
CA PHE A 237 -11.29 6.44 -3.89
C PHE A 237 -12.15 5.20 -3.59
N PRO A 238 -11.72 4.35 -2.64
CA PRO A 238 -12.47 3.16 -2.28
C PRO A 238 -13.80 3.48 -1.61
N ARG A 239 -14.76 2.55 -1.78
CA ARG A 239 -15.99 2.46 -1.01
C ARG A 239 -15.75 1.59 0.23
N VAL A 240 -16.32 1.98 1.35
CA VAL A 240 -16.17 1.32 2.66
C VAL A 240 -17.57 1.12 3.23
N ARG A 241 -17.78 0.03 3.98
CA ARG A 241 -19.06 -0.20 4.68
C ARG A 241 -19.43 0.95 5.63
N PRO A 242 -20.74 1.21 5.84
CA PRO A 242 -21.22 2.08 6.91
C PRO A 242 -20.62 1.73 8.28
N ILE A 243 -20.36 2.75 9.12
CA ILE A 243 -19.67 2.59 10.42
C ILE A 243 -20.41 1.64 11.38
N ASP A 244 -21.73 1.66 11.35
CA ASP A 244 -22.60 0.79 12.15
C ASP A 244 -22.50 -0.70 11.76
N GLN A 245 -22.02 -1.00 10.55
CA GLN A 245 -21.74 -2.37 10.08
C GLN A 245 -20.26 -2.78 10.24
N GLN A 246 -19.41 -1.89 10.74
CA GLN A 246 -17.98 -2.18 10.91
C GLN A 246 -17.69 -2.86 12.24
N GLY A 247 -16.68 -3.71 12.33
CA GLY A 247 -16.30 -4.33 13.61
C GLY A 247 -15.56 -3.36 14.55
N PRO A 248 -15.42 -3.68 15.85
CA PRO A 248 -14.81 -2.77 16.84
C PRO A 248 -13.32 -2.47 16.60
N LEU A 249 -12.61 -3.34 15.88
CA LEU A 249 -11.22 -3.16 15.48
C LEU A 249 -11.05 -2.74 14.01
N GLU A 250 -12.15 -2.43 13.32
CA GLU A 250 -12.08 -1.91 11.96
C GLU A 250 -11.69 -0.42 11.97
N SER A 251 -10.70 -0.03 11.18
CA SER A 251 -9.99 1.25 11.34
C SER A 251 -10.89 2.47 11.52
N ARG A 252 -11.92 2.66 10.68
CA ARG A 252 -12.76 3.87 10.79
C ARG A 252 -13.64 3.86 12.03
N ARG A 253 -14.21 2.71 12.42
CA ARG A 253 -14.99 2.58 13.67
C ARG A 253 -14.11 2.73 14.90
N LEU A 254 -12.95 2.08 14.93
CA LEU A 254 -12.01 2.15 16.05
C LEU A 254 -11.55 3.59 16.32
N TRP A 255 -11.20 4.32 15.27
CA TRP A 255 -10.64 5.67 15.37
C TRP A 255 -11.70 6.79 15.25
N GLN A 256 -12.99 6.47 15.16
CA GLN A 256 -14.06 7.42 14.84
C GLN A 256 -14.03 8.66 15.73
N LYS A 257 -14.01 8.47 17.05
CA LYS A 257 -14.00 9.58 18.01
C LYS A 257 -12.78 10.47 17.87
N VAL A 258 -11.61 9.87 17.62
CA VAL A 258 -10.36 10.61 17.38
C VAL A 258 -10.49 11.43 16.09
N THR A 259 -10.98 10.83 15.00
CA THR A 259 -11.13 11.53 13.73
C THR A 259 -12.20 12.62 13.78
N ASP A 260 -13.30 12.42 14.50
CA ASP A 260 -14.37 13.41 14.69
C ASP A 260 -13.86 14.63 15.48
N ALA A 261 -13.09 14.40 16.54
CA ALA A 261 -12.44 15.45 17.31
C ALA A 261 -11.40 16.20 16.46
N LEU A 262 -10.55 15.50 15.71
CA LEU A 262 -9.57 16.10 14.80
C LEU A 262 -10.23 16.91 13.68
N ALA A 263 -11.40 16.50 13.18
CA ALA A 263 -12.17 17.26 12.18
C ALA A 263 -12.68 18.59 12.73
N LYS A 264 -12.98 18.64 14.04
CA LYS A 264 -13.39 19.85 14.78
C LYS A 264 -12.21 20.65 15.34
N THR A 265 -10.96 20.21 15.10
CA THR A 265 -9.75 20.80 15.69
C THR A 265 -9.76 20.74 17.24
N ASP A 266 -10.50 19.81 17.82
CA ASP A 266 -10.51 19.53 19.26
C ASP A 266 -9.35 18.58 19.60
N HIS A 267 -8.18 19.17 19.83
CA HIS A 267 -6.95 18.42 20.10
C HIS A 267 -6.94 17.76 21.47
N THR A 268 -7.67 18.28 22.45
CA THR A 268 -7.76 17.71 23.79
C THR A 268 -8.51 16.39 23.73
N THR A 269 -9.75 16.40 23.22
CA THR A 269 -10.56 15.17 23.07
C THR A 269 -9.88 14.17 22.16
N ALA A 270 -9.25 14.61 21.05
CA ALA A 270 -8.52 13.73 20.16
C ALA A 270 -7.34 13.03 20.87
N THR A 271 -6.65 13.73 21.78
CA THR A 271 -5.53 13.17 22.55
C THR A 271 -6.02 12.15 23.58
N ASP A 272 -7.08 12.47 24.30
CA ASP A 272 -7.64 11.61 25.35
C ASP A 272 -8.22 10.32 24.76
N GLU A 273 -9.02 10.41 23.69
CA GLU A 273 -9.59 9.24 23.02
C GLU A 273 -8.50 8.39 22.35
N LYS A 274 -7.46 9.02 21.80
CA LYS A 274 -6.29 8.30 21.27
C LYS A 274 -5.54 7.58 22.38
N PHE A 275 -5.32 8.23 23.52
CA PHE A 275 -4.66 7.64 24.68
C PHE A 275 -5.44 6.42 25.19
N ALA A 276 -6.76 6.51 25.29
CA ALA A 276 -7.61 5.40 25.73
C ALA A 276 -7.45 4.15 24.84
N ILE A 277 -7.40 4.33 23.51
CA ILE A 277 -7.17 3.23 22.56
C ILE A 277 -5.77 2.62 22.75
N GLU A 278 -4.75 3.45 22.87
CA GLU A 278 -3.35 3.01 23.02
C GLU A 278 -3.08 2.36 24.38
N ASP A 279 -3.73 2.83 25.45
CA ASP A 279 -3.60 2.27 26.78
C ASP A 279 -4.28 0.90 26.88
N ARG A 280 -5.48 0.74 26.31
CA ARG A 280 -6.14 -0.58 26.19
C ARG A 280 -5.22 -1.59 25.50
N GLN A 281 -4.55 -1.20 24.41
CA GLN A 281 -3.62 -2.08 23.72
C GLN A 281 -2.37 -2.43 24.53
N ARG A 282 -1.83 -1.50 25.32
CA ARG A 282 -0.74 -1.78 26.27
C ARG A 282 -1.17 -2.79 27.33
N GLN A 283 -2.38 -2.65 27.87
CA GLN A 283 -2.93 -3.59 28.85
C GLN A 283 -3.15 -4.98 28.24
N GLU A 284 -3.73 -5.07 27.04
CA GLU A 284 -3.92 -6.35 26.34
C GLU A 284 -2.58 -7.03 25.99
N ALA A 285 -1.56 -6.26 25.60
CA ALA A 285 -0.22 -6.80 25.34
C ALA A 285 0.41 -7.37 26.61
N LYS A 286 0.34 -6.64 27.72
CA LYS A 286 0.81 -7.11 29.04
C LYS A 286 0.10 -8.39 29.47
N LYS A 287 -1.22 -8.45 29.30
CA LYS A 287 -1.99 -9.66 29.62
C LYS A 287 -1.56 -10.87 28.77
N ARG A 288 -1.34 -10.69 27.46
CA ARG A 288 -0.85 -11.79 26.60
C ARG A 288 0.52 -12.29 27.05
N GLU A 289 1.40 -11.39 27.48
CA GLU A 289 2.72 -11.74 28.02
C GLU A 289 2.60 -12.50 29.35
N GLU A 290 1.77 -12.02 30.28
CA GLU A 290 1.48 -12.69 31.56
C GLU A 290 0.89 -14.10 31.37
N ASP A 291 -0.01 -14.24 30.39
CA ASP A 291 -0.67 -15.51 30.06
C ASP A 291 0.23 -16.44 29.19
N GLY A 292 1.40 -15.97 28.74
CA GLY A 292 2.32 -16.72 27.86
C GLY A 292 1.74 -17.01 26.47
N VAL A 293 0.79 -16.20 26.00
CA VAL A 293 0.06 -16.41 24.75
C VAL A 293 0.77 -15.70 23.59
N GLU A 294 1.21 -16.47 22.61
CA GLU A 294 1.69 -15.92 21.34
C GLU A 294 0.51 -15.33 20.53
N TRP A 295 0.68 -14.09 20.06
CA TRP A 295 -0.30 -13.43 19.19
C TRP A 295 -0.13 -13.87 17.73
N HIS A 296 -1.26 -14.06 17.04
CA HIS A 296 -1.29 -14.37 15.61
C HIS A 296 -2.31 -13.45 14.89
N PRO A 297 -2.02 -13.03 13.64
CA PRO A 297 -2.98 -12.30 12.83
C PRO A 297 -4.23 -13.13 12.52
N ARG A 298 -5.35 -12.45 12.34
CA ARG A 298 -6.64 -13.09 12.01
C ARG A 298 -6.80 -13.33 10.52
N LEU A 299 -6.35 -12.40 9.70
CA LEU A 299 -6.63 -12.36 8.26
C LEU A 299 -5.47 -12.90 7.43
N PHE A 300 -4.27 -12.95 7.98
CA PHE A 300 -3.05 -13.35 7.28
C PHE A 300 -2.38 -14.56 7.92
N LYS A 301 -1.83 -15.45 7.09
CA LYS A 301 -1.01 -16.59 7.51
C LYS A 301 0.47 -16.32 7.26
N ARG A 302 1.33 -16.87 8.12
CA ARG A 302 2.78 -16.71 8.04
C ARG A 302 3.33 -17.43 6.80
N THR A 303 4.33 -16.85 6.15
CA THR A 303 5.06 -17.49 5.04
C THR A 303 6.57 -17.45 5.28
N SER A 304 7.32 -18.25 4.51
CA SER A 304 8.79 -18.24 4.49
C SER A 304 9.39 -17.32 3.41
N GLY A 305 8.55 -16.63 2.62
CA GLY A 305 8.99 -15.76 1.53
C GLY A 305 9.30 -14.33 1.98
N ALA A 306 9.50 -13.44 1.00
CA ALA A 306 9.75 -12.02 1.23
C ALA A 306 8.58 -11.30 1.94
N LEU A 307 7.35 -11.78 1.74
CA LEU A 307 6.19 -11.37 2.54
C LEU A 307 6.07 -12.28 3.76
N GLU A 308 6.31 -11.74 4.96
CA GLU A 308 6.15 -12.49 6.21
C GLU A 308 4.72 -13.04 6.40
N TRP A 309 3.74 -12.33 5.86
CA TRP A 309 2.30 -12.59 6.00
C TRP A 309 1.60 -12.45 4.64
N ILE A 310 0.79 -13.44 4.27
CA ILE A 310 -0.09 -13.42 3.08
C ILE A 310 -1.52 -13.71 3.49
N ILE A 311 -2.51 -13.30 2.70
CA ILE A 311 -3.93 -13.58 3.00
C ILE A 311 -4.12 -15.08 3.30
N HIS A 312 -4.82 -15.40 4.39
CA HIS A 312 -4.84 -16.78 4.89
C HIS A 312 -5.58 -17.74 3.94
N LYS A 313 -6.66 -17.24 3.34
CA LYS A 313 -7.50 -17.98 2.41
C LYS A 313 -6.73 -18.22 1.12
N ASP A 314 -6.75 -19.47 0.67
CA ASP A 314 -6.27 -19.78 -0.67
C ASP A 314 -7.33 -19.30 -1.67
N ILE A 315 -6.91 -18.42 -2.58
CA ILE A 315 -7.76 -17.88 -3.64
C ILE A 315 -7.20 -18.51 -4.91
N ASP A 316 -7.87 -19.56 -5.37
CA ASP A 316 -7.40 -20.47 -6.42
C ASP A 316 -7.76 -19.96 -7.83
N THR A 317 -7.42 -20.75 -8.84
CA THR A 317 -7.71 -20.48 -10.26
C THR A 317 -9.16 -20.82 -10.65
N GLY A 318 -10.11 -20.72 -9.70
CA GLY A 318 -11.53 -20.80 -10.00
C GLY A 318 -12.01 -19.64 -10.87
N THR A 319 -13.29 -19.64 -11.20
CA THR A 319 -13.94 -18.52 -11.91
C THR A 319 -13.82 -17.21 -11.10
N PRO A 320 -13.81 -16.03 -11.73
CA PRO A 320 -13.81 -14.75 -11.02
C PRO A 320 -14.91 -14.62 -9.96
N GLU A 321 -16.07 -15.24 -10.20
CA GLU A 321 -17.19 -15.29 -9.26
C GLU A 321 -16.87 -16.14 -8.03
N GLU A 322 -16.21 -17.29 -8.20
CA GLU A 322 -15.74 -18.14 -7.10
C GLU A 322 -14.65 -17.46 -6.29
N GLN A 323 -13.67 -16.85 -6.95
CA GLN A 323 -12.63 -16.05 -6.32
C GLN A 323 -13.24 -14.90 -5.50
N SER A 324 -14.23 -14.20 -6.05
CA SER A 324 -14.96 -13.14 -5.34
C SER A 324 -15.68 -13.68 -4.11
N LYS A 325 -16.35 -14.84 -4.20
CA LYS A 325 -16.97 -15.50 -3.04
C LYS A 325 -15.95 -15.90 -1.98
N GLN A 326 -14.79 -16.43 -2.40
CA GLN A 326 -13.71 -16.79 -1.49
C GLN A 326 -13.19 -15.56 -0.76
N ILE A 327 -12.93 -14.44 -1.45
CA ILE A 327 -12.51 -13.17 -0.85
C ILE A 327 -13.54 -12.67 0.15
N LEU A 328 -14.82 -12.64 -0.24
CA LEU A 328 -15.91 -12.17 0.62
C LEU A 328 -16.16 -13.11 1.82
N SER A 329 -15.69 -14.35 1.78
CA SER A 329 -15.79 -15.26 2.94
C SER A 329 -14.79 -14.95 4.07
N ILE A 330 -13.74 -14.19 3.77
CA ILE A 330 -12.62 -13.89 4.69
C ILE A 330 -13.06 -12.93 5.80
N VAL A 331 -13.64 -11.82 5.40
CA VAL A 331 -14.04 -10.69 6.24
C VAL A 331 -15.13 -9.92 5.48
N PRO A 332 -16.10 -9.28 6.15
CA PRO A 332 -17.01 -8.36 5.47
C PRO A 332 -16.24 -7.30 4.67
N ILE A 333 -16.72 -6.98 3.46
CA ILE A 333 -16.16 -5.92 2.59
C ILE A 333 -17.29 -5.04 2.02
N LEU A 334 -18.41 -5.64 1.60
CA LEU A 334 -19.51 -4.96 0.93
C LEU A 334 -20.59 -4.48 1.90
N ASP A 335 -21.31 -3.42 1.54
CA ASP A 335 -22.46 -2.95 2.30
C ASP A 335 -23.54 -4.04 2.41
N GLY A 336 -24.06 -4.25 3.62
CA GLY A 336 -25.05 -5.28 3.93
C GLY A 336 -24.47 -6.69 4.10
N GLN A 337 -23.16 -6.88 3.89
CA GLN A 337 -22.52 -8.18 4.06
C GLN A 337 -22.48 -8.59 5.54
N GLN A 338 -23.08 -9.74 5.85
CA GLN A 338 -23.04 -10.29 7.20
C GLN A 338 -21.66 -10.92 7.50
N PRO A 339 -21.14 -10.77 8.74
CA PRO A 339 -19.95 -11.50 9.17
C PRO A 339 -20.13 -13.00 8.98
N SER A 340 -19.12 -13.68 8.44
CA SER A 340 -19.11 -15.14 8.50
C SER A 340 -18.88 -15.56 9.96
N HIS A 341 -19.53 -16.64 10.42
CA HIS A 341 -19.33 -17.18 11.77
C HIS A 341 -17.86 -17.53 12.08
N VAL A 342 -17.01 -17.63 11.05
CA VAL A 342 -15.57 -17.93 11.15
C VAL A 342 -14.77 -16.71 11.60
N PHE A 343 -15.23 -15.49 11.33
CA PHE A 343 -14.52 -14.25 11.69
C PHE A 343 -14.39 -14.05 13.22
N ASP A 344 -15.31 -14.65 13.99
CA ASP A 344 -15.31 -14.59 15.46
C ASP A 344 -14.44 -15.69 16.11
N ILE A 345 -13.93 -16.66 15.33
CA ILE A 345 -13.07 -17.72 15.85
C ILE A 345 -11.65 -17.16 16.05
N PRO A 346 -11.09 -17.18 17.28
CA PRO A 346 -9.71 -16.78 17.50
C PRO A 346 -8.77 -17.60 16.59
N PRO A 347 -7.73 -17.00 15.99
CA PRO A 347 -6.75 -17.76 15.21
C PRO A 347 -6.20 -18.89 16.08
N LEU A 348 -6.26 -20.13 15.57
CA LEU A 348 -5.90 -21.34 16.31
C LEU A 348 -4.56 -21.16 17.03
N HIS A 349 -4.60 -21.08 18.36
CA HIS A 349 -3.40 -21.17 19.18
C HIS A 349 -2.81 -22.56 18.99
N LYS A 350 -1.64 -22.66 18.35
CA LYS A 350 -0.81 -23.87 18.41
C LYS A 350 -0.22 -23.98 19.82
N GLY A 351 -1.06 -24.35 20.77
CA GLY A 351 -0.74 -24.43 22.19
C GLY A 351 -1.82 -25.08 23.04
N ALA A 352 -3.07 -25.17 22.55
CA ALA A 352 -4.06 -26.04 23.16
C ALA A 352 -3.78 -27.50 22.73
N LYS A 353 -3.01 -28.21 23.54
CA LYS A 353 -3.05 -29.68 23.58
C LYS A 353 -4.29 -30.13 24.34
#